data_AF-A0A2D4JGR7-F1
#
_entry.id   AF-A0A2D4JGR7-F1
#
_cell.length_a   1.000
_cell.length_b   1.000
_cell.length_c   1.000
_cell.angle_alpha   90.00
_cell.angle_beta   90.00
_cell.angle_gamma   90.00
#
_symmetry.space_group_name_H-M   'P 1'
#
loop_
_entity.id
_entity.type
_entity.pdbx_description
1 polymer ?
#
loop_
_entity_poly.entity_id
_entity_poly.type
_entity_poly.pdbx_seq_one_letter_code
_entity_poly.pdbx_strand_id
1 'polypeptide(L)'
;EEARKLDSTLCFVILYGTDFRLKTLSVAAFCEDDVTLWVAGLNWLVRDMQRSPTPLQTERWLRKQFDSMDRSREGSISPKDLKAMLPQVNYRVPNMRFLRDKLVELDVRGDISFSHFTQFYKNLMFDAQKSIIEQLELSFPLRNMDRPELCQITLYDFQKFLQYDQKETWASDVTKVRRLMCSYLQDRLADM
;
A
#
# COMPACT_ATOMS: atom_id res chain seq x y z
N GLU A 1 -34.07 3.01 35.07
CA GLU A 1 -33.42 3.69 33.93
C GLU A 1 -33.58 2.78 32.73
N GLU A 2 -34.72 2.89 32.06
CA GLU A 2 -35.07 2.02 30.93
C GLU A 2 -34.18 2.38 29.75
N ALA A 3 -33.37 1.41 29.29
CA ALA A 3 -32.68 1.50 28.03
C ALA A 3 -33.74 1.79 26.95
N ARG A 4 -33.76 3.02 26.42
CA ARG A 4 -34.60 3.38 25.28
C ARG A 4 -34.37 2.33 24.20
N LYS A 5 -35.42 1.56 23.86
CA LYS A 5 -35.42 0.72 22.66
C LYS A 5 -35.25 1.65 21.48
N LEU A 6 -34.03 1.75 20.99
CA LEU A 6 -33.72 2.46 19.75
C LEU A 6 -34.43 1.74 18.59
N ASP A 7 -34.93 2.53 17.65
CA ASP A 7 -35.53 1.99 16.43
C ASP A 7 -34.47 1.22 15.65
N SER A 8 -34.81 -0.01 15.26
CA SER A 8 -33.95 -0.85 14.43
C SER A 8 -33.66 -0.23 13.07
N THR A 9 -34.55 0.61 12.54
CA THR A 9 -34.33 1.27 11.24
C THR A 9 -33.26 2.37 11.30
N LEU A 10 -32.96 2.88 12.49
CA LEU A 10 -31.95 3.91 12.74
C LEU A 10 -30.60 3.32 13.13
N CYS A 11 -30.46 2.00 13.17
CA CYS A 11 -29.25 1.34 13.68
C CYS A 11 -28.63 0.40 12.64
N PHE A 12 -27.30 0.28 12.68
CA PHE A 12 -26.57 -0.76 11.96
C PHE A 12 -25.38 -1.25 12.78
N VAL A 13 -24.84 -2.41 12.39
CA VAL A 13 -23.74 -3.06 13.10
C VAL A 13 -22.63 -3.38 12.11
N ILE A 14 -21.39 -2.99 12.45
CA ILE A 14 -20.19 -3.39 11.72
C ILE A 14 -19.50 -4.50 12.50
N LEU A 15 -19.32 -5.65 11.84
CA LEU A 15 -18.52 -6.76 12.34
C LEU A 15 -17.14 -6.71 11.66
N TYR A 16 -16.05 -6.70 12.43
CA TYR A 16 -14.70 -6.53 11.89
C TYR A 16 -13.65 -7.26 12.72
N GLY A 17 -12.55 -7.66 12.10
CA GLY A 17 -11.45 -8.37 12.76
C GLY A 17 -10.81 -9.41 11.85
N THR A 18 -9.67 -9.94 12.29
CA THR A 18 -8.94 -11.04 11.63
C THR A 18 -9.21 -12.40 12.25
N ASP A 19 -9.82 -12.43 13.44
CA ASP A 19 -10.10 -13.63 14.21
C ASP A 19 -11.53 -14.14 13.99
N PHE A 20 -11.79 -15.41 14.33
CA PHE A 20 -13.13 -15.99 14.25
C PHE A 20 -14.17 -15.22 15.08
N ARG A 21 -13.77 -14.74 16.26
CA ARG A 21 -14.61 -13.85 17.09
C ARG A 21 -14.40 -12.41 16.64
N LEU A 22 -15.25 -11.96 15.74
CA LEU A 22 -15.23 -10.59 15.25
C LEU A 22 -15.57 -9.59 16.36
N LYS A 23 -14.97 -8.41 16.27
CA LYS A 23 -15.32 -7.23 17.05
C LYS A 23 -16.57 -6.60 16.46
N THR A 24 -17.32 -5.92 17.30
CA THR A 24 -18.61 -5.31 16.95
C THR A 24 -18.56 -3.81 17.20
N LEU A 25 -18.98 -3.02 16.20
CA LEU A 25 -19.30 -1.60 16.36
C LEU A 25 -20.79 -1.42 16.06
N SER A 26 -21.58 -1.15 17.08
CA SER A 26 -23.01 -0.84 16.96
C SER A 26 -23.21 0.66 16.85
N VAL A 27 -23.88 1.11 15.80
CA VAL A 27 -24.06 2.53 15.47
C VAL A 27 -25.55 2.85 15.39
N ALA A 28 -25.94 3.98 15.97
CA ALA A 28 -27.26 4.58 15.80
C ALA A 28 -27.09 5.92 15.07
N ALA A 29 -27.82 6.11 13.97
CA ALA A 29 -27.83 7.33 13.16
C ALA A 29 -29.01 8.24 13.53
N PHE A 30 -29.02 9.45 12.96
CA PHE A 30 -30.09 10.43 13.21
C PHE A 30 -31.32 10.22 12.32
N CYS A 31 -31.17 9.56 11.16
CA CYS A 31 -32.26 9.19 10.26
C CYS A 31 -31.96 7.90 9.48
N GLU A 32 -32.98 7.32 8.85
CA GLU A 32 -32.87 6.08 8.06
C GLU A 32 -32.03 6.25 6.79
N ASP A 33 -32.04 7.45 6.20
CA ASP A 33 -31.23 7.78 5.03
C ASP A 33 -29.74 7.69 5.34
N ASP A 34 -29.31 8.18 6.52
CA ASP A 34 -27.92 8.05 6.98
C ASP A 34 -27.52 6.58 7.13
N VAL A 35 -28.39 5.75 7.73
CA VAL A 35 -28.13 4.30 7.84
C VAL A 35 -27.92 3.70 6.45
N THR A 36 -28.80 4.03 5.51
CA THR A 36 -28.74 3.52 4.14
C THR A 36 -27.45 3.93 3.44
N LEU A 37 -27.05 5.21 3.57
CA LEU A 37 -25.82 5.73 2.99
C LEU A 37 -24.57 5.08 3.60
N TRP A 38 -24.50 4.97 4.93
CA TRP A 38 -23.38 4.33 5.61
C TRP A 38 -23.25 2.86 5.22
N VAL A 39 -24.36 2.11 5.23
CA VAL A 39 -24.35 0.68 4.88
C VAL A 39 -23.95 0.49 3.41
N ALA A 40 -24.48 1.28 2.49
CA ALA A 40 -24.12 1.20 1.08
C ALA A 40 -22.65 1.56 0.85
N GLY A 41 -22.19 2.68 1.41
CA GLY A 41 -20.81 3.16 1.28
C GLY A 41 -19.79 2.21 1.87
N LEU A 42 -20.02 1.69 3.08
CA LEU A 42 -19.11 0.73 3.71
C LEU A 42 -19.03 -0.59 2.95
N ASN A 43 -20.16 -1.12 2.47
CA ASN A 43 -20.17 -2.33 1.64
C ASN A 43 -19.41 -2.13 0.32
N TRP A 44 -19.55 -0.95 -0.29
CA TRP A 44 -18.78 -0.60 -1.48
C TRP A 44 -17.27 -0.54 -1.16
N LEU A 45 -16.87 0.15 -0.10
CA LEU A 45 -15.47 0.26 0.34
C LEU A 45 -14.83 -1.09 0.65
N VAL A 46 -15.56 -2.01 1.28
CA VAL A 46 -15.08 -3.38 1.54
C VAL A 46 -14.77 -4.10 0.24
N ARG A 47 -15.67 -4.03 -0.75
CA ARG A 47 -15.47 -4.67 -2.07
C ARG A 47 -14.34 -4.01 -2.84
N ASP A 48 -14.24 -2.68 -2.80
CA ASP A 48 -13.17 -1.92 -3.44
C ASP A 48 -11.81 -2.29 -2.86
N MET A 49 -11.69 -2.30 -1.52
CA MET A 49 -10.45 -2.63 -0.83
C MET A 49 -9.97 -4.05 -1.12
N GLN A 50 -10.89 -5.02 -1.20
CA GLN A 50 -10.58 -6.41 -1.55
C GLN A 50 -10.10 -6.59 -3.00
N ARG A 51 -10.56 -5.74 -3.91
CA ARG A 51 -10.21 -5.80 -5.35
C ARG A 51 -9.05 -4.87 -5.73
N SER A 52 -8.65 -3.99 -4.81
CA SER A 52 -7.58 -3.01 -5.03
C SER A 52 -6.27 -3.70 -5.41
N PRO A 53 -5.54 -3.22 -6.41
CA PRO A 53 -4.25 -3.80 -6.78
C PRO A 53 -3.20 -3.60 -5.67
N THR A 54 -2.20 -4.48 -5.62
CA THR A 54 -1.16 -4.50 -4.58
C THR A 54 -0.46 -3.14 -4.36
N PRO A 55 -0.14 -2.33 -5.39
CA PRO A 55 0.47 -1.02 -5.19
C PRO A 55 -0.41 -0.08 -4.38
N LEU A 56 -1.73 -0.04 -4.64
CA LEU A 56 -2.68 0.77 -3.90
C LEU A 56 -2.83 0.28 -2.45
N GLN A 57 -2.85 -1.05 -2.25
CA GLN A 57 -2.85 -1.61 -0.89
C GLN A 57 -1.59 -1.21 -0.12
N THR A 58 -0.42 -1.26 -0.78
CA THR A 58 0.87 -0.86 -0.21
C THR A 58 0.88 0.62 0.14
N GLU A 59 0.37 1.48 -0.73
CA GLU A 59 0.27 2.92 -0.47
C GLU A 59 -0.67 3.24 0.70
N ARG A 60 -1.85 2.61 0.75
CA ARG A 60 -2.77 2.73 1.89
C ARG A 60 -2.13 2.25 3.20
N TRP A 61 -1.34 1.18 3.14
CA TRP A 61 -0.58 0.70 4.30
C TRP A 61 0.49 1.70 4.73
N LEU A 62 1.28 2.24 3.79
CA LEU A 62 2.28 3.27 4.06
C LEU A 62 1.65 4.52 4.69
N ARG A 63 0.51 4.97 4.16
CA ARG A 63 -0.25 6.09 4.72
C ARG A 63 -0.62 5.84 6.18
N LYS A 64 -1.19 4.68 6.49
CA LYS A 64 -1.52 4.29 7.88
C LYS A 64 -0.29 4.27 8.78
N GLN A 65 0.87 3.80 8.31
CA GLN A 65 2.10 3.83 9.09
C GLN A 65 2.56 5.26 9.34
N PHE A 66 2.56 6.10 8.31
CA PHE A 66 2.95 7.51 8.41
C PHE A 66 2.07 8.27 9.40
N ASP A 67 0.75 8.17 9.26
CA ASP A 67 -0.22 8.85 10.12
C ASP A 67 -0.14 8.37 11.58
N SER A 68 0.32 7.14 11.83
CA SER A 68 0.54 6.64 13.19
C SER A 68 1.78 7.24 13.87
N MET A 69 2.77 7.66 13.07
CA MET A 69 3.97 8.37 13.52
C MET A 69 3.72 9.88 13.63
N ASP A 70 2.99 10.47 12.69
CA ASP A 70 2.62 11.90 12.66
C ASP A 70 1.47 12.22 13.64
N ARG A 71 1.76 12.10 14.93
CA ARG A 71 0.77 12.30 16.00
C ARG A 71 0.30 13.75 16.09
N SER A 72 1.15 14.72 15.74
CA SER A 72 0.82 16.15 15.72
C SER A 72 0.01 16.55 14.48
N ARG A 73 -0.08 15.68 13.47
CA ARG A 73 -0.71 15.95 12.16
C ARG A 73 -0.09 17.16 11.46
N GLU A 74 1.22 17.28 11.57
CA GLU A 74 2.01 18.35 10.96
C GLU A 74 2.43 18.00 9.53
N GLY A 75 2.10 16.80 9.04
CA GLY A 75 2.44 16.31 7.70
C GLY A 75 3.89 15.86 7.57
N SER A 76 4.59 15.68 8.70
CA SER A 76 6.01 15.33 8.74
C SER A 76 6.33 14.46 9.96
N ILE A 77 7.38 13.64 9.85
CA ILE A 77 7.87 12.77 10.94
C ILE A 77 9.38 12.95 11.11
N SER A 78 9.89 12.71 12.32
CA SER A 78 11.33 12.77 12.55
C SER A 78 12.03 11.45 12.18
N PRO A 79 13.35 11.45 11.93
CA PRO A 79 14.12 10.21 11.78
C PRO A 79 14.06 9.28 13.00
N LYS A 80 13.77 9.82 14.19
CA LYS A 80 13.60 9.01 15.41
C LYS A 80 12.29 8.22 15.36
N ASP A 81 11.22 8.83 14.86
CA ASP A 81 9.92 8.17 14.70
C ASP A 81 10.02 7.02 13.69
N LEU A 82 10.67 7.27 12.55
CA LEU A 82 10.95 6.24 11.54
C LEU A 82 11.74 5.06 12.14
N LYS A 83 12.80 5.35 12.91
CA LYS A 83 13.57 4.29 13.60
C LYS A 83 12.71 3.47 14.56
N ALA A 84 11.78 4.11 15.28
CA ALA A 84 10.93 3.44 16.25
C ALA A 84 9.84 2.59 15.60
N MET A 85 9.36 2.98 14.41
CA MET A 85 8.33 2.25 13.67
C MET A 85 8.86 1.03 12.93
N LEU A 86 10.04 1.11 12.31
CA LEU A 86 10.59 0.03 11.48
C LEU A 86 10.62 -1.36 12.16
N PRO A 87 11.02 -1.51 13.44
CA PRO A 87 10.93 -2.79 14.13
C PRO A 87 9.52 -3.33 14.32
N GLN A 88 8.50 -2.46 14.41
CA GLN A 88 7.09 -2.85 14.57
C GLN A 88 6.53 -3.50 13.29
N VAL A 89 7.15 -3.20 12.14
CA VAL A 89 6.86 -3.82 10.85
C VAL A 89 7.91 -4.88 10.49
N ASN A 90 8.59 -5.44 11.49
CA ASN A 90 9.59 -6.50 11.37
C ASN A 90 10.85 -6.13 10.57
N TYR A 91 11.18 -4.84 10.45
CA TYR A 91 12.44 -4.40 9.86
C TYR A 91 13.45 -4.00 10.94
N ARG A 92 14.52 -4.79 11.08
CA ARG A 92 15.60 -4.49 12.04
C ARG A 92 16.54 -3.43 11.47
N VAL A 93 16.47 -2.23 12.03
CA VAL A 93 17.41 -1.16 11.72
C VAL A 93 18.80 -1.48 12.30
N PRO A 94 19.87 -1.53 11.48
CA PRO A 94 21.21 -1.82 11.98
C PRO A 94 21.71 -0.79 13.00
N ASN A 95 21.58 0.51 12.70
CA ASN A 95 21.90 1.63 13.60
C ASN A 95 21.32 2.96 13.03
N MET A 96 21.42 4.05 13.81
CA MET A 96 20.96 5.39 13.37
C MET A 96 21.77 5.95 12.19
N ARG A 97 23.03 5.54 12.03
CA ARG A 97 23.89 6.01 10.94
C ARG A 97 23.37 5.49 9.61
N PHE A 98 23.05 4.19 9.53
CA PHE A 98 22.40 3.58 8.37
C PHE A 98 21.15 4.34 7.91
N LEU A 99 20.24 4.68 8.84
CA LEU A 99 19.04 5.45 8.49
C LEU A 99 19.37 6.84 7.98
N ARG A 100 20.31 7.54 8.61
CA ARG A 100 20.73 8.87 8.16
C ARG A 100 21.36 8.81 6.77
N ASP A 101 22.22 7.83 6.51
CA ASP A 101 22.86 7.65 5.21
C ASP A 101 21.77 7.43 4.13
N LYS A 102 20.77 6.59 4.39
CA LYS A 102 19.62 6.38 3.49
C LYS A 102 18.71 7.60 3.30
N LEU A 103 18.57 8.45 4.31
CA LEU A 103 17.80 9.70 4.19
C LEU A 103 18.58 10.78 3.42
N VAL A 104 19.91 10.81 3.55
CA VAL A 104 20.78 11.70 2.76
C VAL A 104 20.76 11.33 1.28
N GLU A 105 20.70 10.04 0.93
CA GLU A 105 20.48 9.57 -0.45
C GLU A 105 19.19 10.14 -1.07
N LEU A 106 18.22 10.53 -0.26
CA LEU A 106 16.95 11.13 -0.67
C LEU A 106 16.93 12.67 -0.54
N ASP A 107 18.08 13.30 -0.27
CA ASP A 107 18.24 14.74 0.04
C ASP A 107 17.36 15.24 1.20
N VAL A 108 17.06 14.35 2.17
CA VAL A 108 16.30 14.71 3.36
C VAL A 108 17.25 15.17 4.46
N ARG A 109 17.18 16.46 4.83
CA ARG A 109 18.06 17.09 5.84
C ARG A 109 17.40 17.38 7.19
N GLY A 110 16.11 17.11 7.31
CA GLY A 110 15.31 17.40 8.49
C GLY A 110 14.15 16.43 8.61
N ASP A 111 12.93 16.97 8.69
CA ASP A 111 11.73 16.16 8.82
C ASP A 111 11.38 15.46 7.50
N ILE A 112 10.76 14.29 7.64
CA ILE A 112 10.45 13.37 6.56
C ILE A 112 8.98 13.56 6.21
N SER A 113 8.70 14.02 4.99
CA SER A 113 7.33 14.08 4.46
C SER A 113 6.84 12.69 4.06
N PHE A 114 5.55 12.57 3.75
CA PHE A 114 5.00 11.31 3.25
C PHE A 114 5.65 10.82 1.95
N SER A 115 6.00 11.73 1.04
CA SER A 115 6.67 11.38 -0.21
C SER A 115 8.08 10.83 0.04
N HIS A 116 8.84 11.46 0.95
CA HIS A 116 10.15 10.97 1.38
C HIS A 116 10.05 9.59 2.02
N PHE A 117 9.08 9.38 2.93
CA PHE A 117 8.85 8.08 3.57
C PHE A 117 8.50 6.98 2.55
N THR A 118 7.63 7.30 1.59
CA THR A 118 7.25 6.36 0.53
C THR A 118 8.45 5.99 -0.35
N GLN A 119 9.30 6.95 -0.70
CA GLN A 119 10.49 6.69 -1.49
C GLN A 119 11.53 5.89 -0.70
N PHE A 120 11.73 6.22 0.58
CA PHE A 120 12.57 5.45 1.49
C PHE A 120 12.15 3.98 1.54
N TYR A 121 10.85 3.70 1.70
CA TYR A 121 10.33 2.34 1.70
C TYR A 121 10.62 1.60 0.39
N LYS A 122 10.39 2.23 -0.75
CA LYS A 122 10.67 1.62 -2.07
C LYS A 122 12.13 1.25 -2.24
N ASN A 123 13.04 2.17 -1.92
CA ASN A 123 14.49 1.94 -2.01
C ASN A 123 14.91 0.85 -1.04
N LEU A 124 14.41 0.89 0.20
CA LEU A 124 14.71 -0.12 1.21
C LEU A 124 14.29 -1.52 0.78
N MET A 125 13.07 -1.66 0.24
CA MET A 125 12.55 -2.94 -0.22
C MET A 125 13.32 -3.47 -1.41
N PHE A 126 13.66 -2.60 -2.36
CA PHE A 126 14.47 -2.96 -3.52
C PHE A 126 15.86 -3.47 -3.08
N ASP A 127 16.55 -2.71 -2.23
CA ASP A 127 17.88 -3.08 -1.72
C ASP A 127 17.85 -4.39 -0.93
N ALA A 128 16.85 -4.57 -0.07
CA ALA A 128 16.70 -5.77 0.75
C ALA A 128 16.45 -7.04 -0.07
N GLN A 129 15.95 -6.91 -1.29
CA GLN A 129 15.61 -8.03 -2.17
C GLN A 129 16.55 -8.15 -3.38
N LYS A 130 17.59 -7.30 -3.48
CA LYS A 130 18.52 -7.28 -4.62
C LYS A 130 19.12 -8.65 -4.94
N SER A 131 19.53 -9.42 -3.93
CA SER A 131 20.11 -10.76 -4.15
C SER A 131 19.11 -11.75 -4.74
N ILE A 132 17.81 -11.61 -4.42
CA ILE A 132 16.75 -12.43 -5.00
C ILE A 132 16.53 -12.02 -6.45
N ILE A 133 16.48 -10.70 -6.71
CA ILE A 133 16.30 -10.14 -8.05
C ILE A 133 17.42 -10.60 -8.99
N GLU A 134 18.67 -10.61 -8.53
CA GLU A 134 19.84 -11.05 -9.29
C GLU A 134 19.81 -12.55 -9.63
N GLN A 135 19.06 -13.36 -8.89
CA GLN A 135 18.90 -14.80 -9.12
C GLN A 135 17.72 -15.15 -10.03
N LEU A 136 16.90 -14.16 -10.42
CA LEU A 136 15.75 -14.42 -11.29
C LEU A 136 16.22 -14.75 -12.71
N GLU A 137 15.95 -15.99 -13.12
CA GLU A 137 16.10 -16.42 -14.52
C GLU A 137 14.85 -15.99 -15.30
N LEU A 138 14.94 -14.85 -15.99
CA LEU A 138 13.83 -14.27 -16.75
C LEU A 138 14.06 -14.42 -18.26
N SER A 139 12.96 -14.54 -19.02
CA SER A 139 12.97 -14.52 -20.49
C SER A 139 13.42 -13.19 -21.12
N PHE A 140 13.76 -12.19 -20.31
CA PHE A 140 14.27 -10.90 -20.72
C PHE A 140 15.29 -10.36 -19.70
N PRO A 141 16.26 -9.51 -20.11
CA PRO A 141 17.24 -8.96 -19.18
C PRO A 141 16.67 -7.78 -18.37
N LEU A 142 16.88 -7.80 -17.06
CA LEU A 142 16.66 -6.62 -16.20
C LEU A 142 17.77 -5.59 -16.43
N ARG A 143 17.38 -4.32 -16.63
CA ARG A 143 18.30 -3.21 -16.92
C ARG A 143 18.33 -2.24 -15.75
N ASN A 144 19.48 -1.60 -15.52
CA ASN A 144 19.68 -0.57 -14.48
C ASN A 144 19.34 -1.04 -13.05
N MET A 145 19.63 -2.29 -12.70
CA MET A 145 19.33 -2.84 -11.37
C MET A 145 20.10 -2.15 -10.22
N ASP A 146 21.12 -1.34 -10.53
CA ASP A 146 21.84 -0.55 -9.53
C ASP A 146 21.14 0.76 -9.18
N ARG A 147 20.10 1.14 -9.93
CA ARG A 147 19.33 2.37 -9.74
C ARG A 147 17.84 2.06 -9.82
N PRO A 148 17.15 1.84 -8.68
CA PRO A 148 15.75 1.44 -8.64
C PRO A 148 14.83 2.35 -9.48
N GLU A 149 15.10 3.65 -9.50
CA GLU A 149 14.37 4.67 -10.26
C GLU A 149 14.54 4.57 -11.78
N LEU A 150 15.62 3.93 -12.25
CA LEU A 150 15.91 3.71 -13.67
C LEU A 150 15.64 2.26 -14.11
N CYS A 151 15.35 1.36 -13.16
CA CYS A 151 15.00 -0.01 -13.43
C CYS A 151 13.59 -0.06 -14.04
N GLN A 152 13.51 -0.38 -15.34
CA GLN A 152 12.27 -0.35 -16.09
C GLN A 152 12.00 -1.71 -16.74
N ILE A 153 10.75 -2.13 -16.67
CA ILE A 153 10.23 -3.30 -17.38
C ILE A 153 9.29 -2.79 -18.46
N THR A 154 9.63 -3.05 -19.72
CA THR A 154 8.78 -2.60 -20.84
C THR A 154 7.54 -3.50 -20.98
N LEU A 155 6.54 -3.02 -21.73
CA LEU A 155 5.36 -3.83 -22.08
C LEU A 155 5.76 -5.18 -22.72
N TYR A 156 6.76 -5.18 -23.59
CA TYR A 156 7.19 -6.38 -24.30
C TYR A 156 8.02 -7.31 -23.41
N ASP A 157 8.83 -6.77 -22.51
CA ASP A 157 9.53 -7.56 -21.50
C ASP A 157 8.54 -8.29 -20.59
N PHE A 158 7.53 -7.57 -20.09
CA PHE A 158 6.48 -8.16 -19.28
C PHE A 158 5.62 -9.17 -20.07
N GLN A 159 5.34 -8.91 -21.35
CA GLN A 159 4.66 -9.87 -22.22
C GLN A 159 5.46 -11.17 -22.35
N LYS A 160 6.76 -11.08 -22.62
CA LYS A 160 7.65 -12.27 -22.68
C LYS A 160 7.62 -13.04 -21.38
N PHE A 161 7.70 -12.34 -20.25
CA PHE A 161 7.60 -12.96 -18.94
C PHE A 161 6.32 -13.78 -18.77
N LEU A 162 5.18 -13.18 -19.10
CA LEU A 162 3.89 -13.88 -19.01
C LEU A 162 3.86 -15.11 -19.92
N GLN A 163 4.32 -15.00 -21.16
CA GLN A 163 4.25 -16.09 -22.13
C GLN A 163 5.23 -17.23 -21.84
N TYR A 164 6.49 -16.88 -21.53
CA TYR A 164 7.58 -17.84 -21.46
C TYR A 164 7.87 -18.31 -20.05
N ASP A 165 7.79 -17.43 -19.05
CA ASP A 165 8.11 -17.78 -17.66
C ASP A 165 6.84 -18.22 -16.91
N GLN A 166 5.74 -17.49 -17.04
CA GLN A 166 4.46 -17.81 -16.36
C GLN A 166 3.54 -18.73 -17.16
N LYS A 167 3.85 -18.99 -18.44
CA LYS A 167 3.08 -19.86 -19.36
C LYS A 167 1.62 -19.40 -19.58
N GLU A 168 1.39 -18.10 -19.53
CA GLU A 168 0.08 -17.47 -19.73
C GLU A 168 -0.25 -17.32 -21.21
N THR A 169 -1.09 -18.22 -21.75
CA THR A 169 -1.42 -18.27 -23.19
C THR A 169 -2.15 -17.02 -23.69
N TRP A 170 -2.95 -16.37 -22.83
CA TRP A 170 -3.69 -15.16 -23.16
C TRP A 170 -2.78 -13.95 -23.41
N ALA A 171 -1.52 -13.99 -22.94
CA ALA A 171 -0.55 -12.90 -23.10
C ALA A 171 -0.02 -12.76 -24.54
N SER A 172 -0.39 -13.68 -25.44
CA SER A 172 -0.24 -13.47 -26.90
C SER A 172 -0.98 -12.24 -27.40
N ASP A 173 -2.04 -11.82 -26.72
CA ASP A 173 -2.73 -10.56 -26.97
C ASP A 173 -2.09 -9.41 -26.19
N VAL A 174 -1.29 -8.59 -26.87
CA VAL A 174 -0.60 -7.43 -26.30
C VAL A 174 -1.57 -6.40 -25.71
N THR A 175 -2.81 -6.33 -26.20
CA THR A 175 -3.83 -5.40 -25.67
C THR A 175 -4.27 -5.82 -24.28
N LYS A 176 -4.43 -7.14 -24.05
CA LYS A 176 -4.74 -7.68 -22.72
C LYS A 176 -3.60 -7.45 -21.75
N VAL A 177 -2.34 -7.64 -22.19
CA VAL A 177 -1.15 -7.38 -21.34
C VAL A 177 -1.08 -5.92 -20.95
N ARG A 178 -1.26 -4.99 -21.91
CA ARG A 178 -1.30 -3.55 -21.63
C ARG A 178 -2.39 -3.22 -20.62
N ARG A 179 -3.60 -3.76 -20.81
CA ARG A 179 -4.72 -3.53 -19.88
C ARG A 179 -4.39 -4.01 -18.47
N LEU A 180 -3.76 -5.18 -18.33
CA LEU A 180 -3.32 -5.70 -17.03
C LEU A 180 -2.30 -4.78 -16.36
N MET A 181 -1.28 -4.33 -17.10
CA MET A 181 -0.27 -3.41 -16.56
C MET A 181 -0.91 -2.08 -16.14
N CYS A 182 -1.79 -1.52 -16.99
CA CYS A 182 -2.51 -0.30 -16.65
C CYS A 182 -3.39 -0.48 -15.42
N SER A 183 -4.20 -1.56 -15.34
CA SER A 183 -5.07 -1.79 -14.17
C SER A 183 -4.28 -2.02 -12.88
N TYR A 184 -3.07 -2.59 -12.98
CA TYR A 184 -2.20 -2.79 -11.82
C TYR A 184 -1.55 -1.48 -11.33
N LEU A 185 -1.23 -0.57 -12.27
CA LEU A 185 -0.56 0.70 -12.00
C LEU A 185 -1.52 1.89 -11.78
N GLN A 186 -2.81 1.72 -12.09
CA GLN A 186 -3.86 2.73 -11.96
C GLN A 186 -4.14 3.04 -10.48
N ASP A 187 -3.25 3.84 -9.89
CA ASP A 187 -3.58 4.95 -8.97
C ASP A 187 -2.42 5.96 -8.78
N ARG A 188 -1.48 6.07 -9.73
CA ARG A 188 -0.31 6.98 -9.59
C ARG A 188 -0.36 8.26 -10.45
N LEU A 189 -1.36 8.42 -11.31
CA LEU A 189 -1.42 9.51 -12.30
C LEU A 189 -2.66 10.41 -12.16
N ALA A 190 -3.59 10.12 -11.24
CA ALA A 190 -4.77 10.94 -11.04
C ALA A 190 -4.56 12.10 -10.04
N ASP A 191 -3.52 12.02 -9.18
CA ASP A 191 -3.27 12.96 -8.08
C ASP A 191 -1.86 13.60 -8.10
N MET A 192 -1.28 13.85 -9.29
CA MET A 192 -0.17 14.82 -9.45
C MET A 192 -0.60 16.01 -10.28
#